data_AF-A0A3D3ULD0-F1
#
_entry.id   AF-A0A3D3ULD0-F1
#
_cell.length_a   1.000
_cell.length_b   1.000
_cell.length_c   1.000
_cell.angle_alpha   90.00
_cell.angle_beta   90.00
_cell.angle_gamma   90.00
#
_symmetry.space_group_name_H-M   'P 1'
#
loop_
_entity.id
_entity.type
_entity.pdbx_description
1 polymer ?
#
loop_
_entity_poly.entity_id
_entity_poly.type
_entity_poly.pdbx_seq_one_letter_code
_entity_poly.pdbx_strand_id
1 'polypeptide(L)'
;MDSDIDIDPYVKDPSLLVELCREVIDRIDSGLDDPKSAEKEAQLREIAKAIEKLEKMGVPVLDALRGEKTRLAAELGIQAQAEQALHHMADELDAIITDLNTRLGRSNFPQAANKPRKKRSRSPKTNKDVLRKNIVKALRTLGGRAKVADVIKEMGRQLESKLLPGDMEWRKSTGEYAWQNNAKWERYRMTQDGTLRSDSPRGYWELGEGEQ
;
A
#
# COMPACT_ATOMS: atom_id res chain seq x y z
N MET A 1 12.83 -25.12 -19.96
CA MET A 1 14.02 -24.83 -19.15
C MET A 1 13.48 -24.57 -17.76
N ASP A 2 13.46 -25.60 -16.92
CA ASP A 2 13.05 -25.47 -15.53
C ASP A 2 14.11 -24.62 -14.82
N SER A 3 13.76 -23.36 -14.55
CA SER A 3 14.49 -22.57 -13.56
C SER A 3 14.13 -23.16 -12.20
N ASP A 4 14.92 -24.12 -11.74
CA ASP A 4 14.81 -24.65 -10.39
C ASP A 4 15.06 -23.49 -9.43
N ILE A 5 13.99 -22.97 -8.83
CA ILE A 5 14.09 -21.85 -7.90
C ILE A 5 14.79 -22.41 -6.68
N ASP A 6 15.99 -21.90 -6.39
CA ASP A 6 16.70 -22.26 -5.16
C ASP A 6 15.87 -21.84 -3.94
N ILE A 7 15.23 -22.83 -3.30
CA ILE A 7 14.34 -22.63 -2.16
C ILE A 7 15.10 -22.59 -0.83
N ASP A 8 16.36 -23.03 -0.79
CA ASP A 8 17.14 -23.15 0.44
C ASP A 8 17.25 -21.83 1.24
N PRO A 9 17.41 -20.65 0.59
CA PRO A 9 17.40 -19.37 1.29
C PRO A 9 16.06 -19.09 1.98
N TYR A 10 14.94 -19.41 1.34
CA TYR A 10 13.60 -19.16 1.85
C TYR A 10 13.18 -20.15 2.94
N VAL A 11 13.73 -21.38 2.92
CA VAL A 11 13.55 -22.35 4.01
C VAL A 11 14.31 -21.90 5.26
N LYS A 12 15.53 -21.37 5.10
CA LYS A 12 16.34 -20.83 6.21
C LYS A 12 15.76 -19.55 6.80
N ASP A 13 15.22 -18.68 5.95
CA ASP A 13 14.54 -17.45 6.35
C ASP A 13 13.26 -17.19 5.52
N PRO A 14 12.09 -17.64 6.01
CA PRO A 14 10.81 -17.42 5.34
C PRO A 14 10.41 -15.94 5.20
N SER A 15 11.07 -15.02 5.91
CA SER A 15 10.78 -13.59 5.79
C SER A 15 11.20 -13.03 4.42
N LEU A 16 12.20 -13.63 3.78
CA LEU A 16 12.64 -13.28 2.42
C LEU A 16 11.52 -13.47 1.39
N LEU A 17 10.67 -14.49 1.57
CA LEU A 17 9.53 -14.72 0.69
C LEU A 17 8.47 -13.62 0.85
N VAL A 18 8.24 -13.18 2.09
CA VAL A 18 7.30 -12.09 2.37
C VAL A 18 7.82 -10.76 1.81
N GLU A 19 9.12 -10.51 1.87
CA GLU A 19 9.75 -9.34 1.25
C GLU A 19 9.67 -9.39 -0.27
N LEU A 20 9.92 -10.56 -0.88
CA LEU A 20 9.75 -10.76 -2.32
C LEU A 20 8.31 -10.50 -2.76
N CYS A 21 7.31 -11.04 -2.04
CA CYS A 21 5.91 -10.77 -2.33
C CYS A 21 5.59 -9.27 -2.26
N ARG A 22 6.13 -8.54 -1.27
CA ARG A 22 5.96 -7.09 -1.17
C ARG A 22 6.58 -6.36 -2.35
N GLU A 23 7.80 -6.71 -2.76
CA GLU A 23 8.46 -6.10 -3.91
C GLU A 23 7.67 -6.33 -5.21
N VAL A 24 7.11 -7.53 -5.40
CA VAL A 24 6.27 -7.82 -6.58
C VAL A 24 4.98 -7.01 -6.54
N ILE A 25 4.31 -6.93 -5.39
CA ILE A 25 3.11 -6.09 -5.21
C ILE A 25 3.43 -4.62 -5.52
N ASP A 26 4.51 -4.10 -4.95
CA ASP A 26 4.92 -2.69 -5.12
C ASP A 26 5.27 -2.39 -6.59
N ARG A 27 5.88 -3.33 -7.32
CA ARG A 27 6.14 -3.17 -8.77
C ARG A 27 4.87 -3.16 -9.62
N ILE A 28 3.87 -3.96 -9.25
CA ILE A 28 2.58 -3.99 -9.96
C ILE A 28 1.78 -2.72 -9.62
N ASP A 29 1.79 -2.31 -8.35
CA ASP A 29 1.03 -1.15 -7.84
C ASP A 29 1.63 0.21 -8.27
N SER A 30 2.96 0.29 -8.45
CA SER A 30 3.61 1.48 -9.02
C SER A 30 3.12 1.84 -10.43
N GLY A 31 2.46 0.90 -11.14
CA GLY A 31 1.78 1.14 -12.40
C GLY A 31 0.30 1.56 -12.29
N LEU A 32 -0.29 1.47 -11.09
CA LEU A 32 -1.71 1.75 -10.81
C LEU A 32 -1.97 3.14 -10.22
N ASP A 33 -0.93 3.79 -9.70
CA ASP A 33 -0.98 5.02 -8.89
C ASP A 33 -1.21 6.31 -9.72
N ASP A 34 -2.05 6.25 -10.76
CA ASP A 34 -2.58 7.44 -11.42
C ASP A 34 -3.97 7.79 -10.85
N PRO A 35 -4.06 8.73 -9.89
CA PRO A 35 -5.33 9.21 -9.35
C PRO A 35 -6.26 9.84 -10.41
N LYS A 36 -5.78 10.03 -11.65
CA LYS A 36 -6.57 10.48 -12.80
C LYS A 36 -7.15 9.34 -13.63
N SER A 37 -7.00 8.07 -13.24
CA SER A 37 -7.58 6.95 -13.99
C SER A 37 -9.09 7.09 -14.23
N ALA A 38 -9.84 7.52 -13.21
CA ALA A 38 -11.27 7.79 -13.35
C ALA A 38 -11.57 8.96 -14.30
N GLU A 39 -10.70 9.98 -14.32
CA GLU A 39 -10.79 11.10 -15.27
C GLU A 39 -10.47 10.64 -16.69
N LYS A 40 -9.45 9.81 -16.88
CA LYS A 40 -9.05 9.21 -18.15
C LYS A 40 -10.14 8.29 -18.72
N GLU A 41 -10.80 7.50 -17.87
CA GLU A 41 -11.94 6.67 -18.27
C GLU A 41 -13.14 7.52 -18.69
N ALA A 42 -13.45 8.60 -17.94
CA ALA A 42 -14.48 9.55 -18.32
C ALA A 42 -14.16 10.25 -19.66
N GLN A 43 -12.92 10.69 -19.85
CA GLN A 43 -12.44 11.28 -21.10
C GLN A 43 -12.56 10.30 -22.27
N LEU A 44 -12.15 9.04 -22.09
CA LEU A 44 -12.29 8.01 -23.12
C LEU A 44 -13.76 7.80 -23.52
N ARG A 45 -14.67 7.76 -22.54
CA ARG A 45 -16.11 7.63 -22.79
C ARG A 45 -16.68 8.81 -23.57
N GLU A 46 -16.33 10.04 -23.20
CA GLU A 46 -16.81 11.23 -23.89
C GLU A 46 -16.22 11.36 -25.31
N ILE A 47 -14.93 11.04 -25.49
CA ILE A 47 -14.30 10.97 -26.82
C ILE A 47 -14.99 9.91 -27.69
N ALA A 48 -15.28 8.73 -27.14
CA ALA A 48 -15.97 7.66 -27.86
C ALA A 48 -17.38 8.11 -28.32
N LYS A 49 -18.15 8.76 -27.43
CA LYS A 49 -19.48 9.32 -27.77
C LYS A 49 -19.39 10.42 -28.83
N ALA A 50 -18.38 11.29 -28.75
CA ALA A 50 -18.18 12.37 -29.72
C ALA A 50 -17.87 11.81 -31.11
N ILE A 51 -17.00 10.79 -31.20
CA ILE A 51 -16.68 10.08 -32.43
C ILE A 51 -17.94 9.44 -33.03
N GLU A 52 -18.71 8.71 -32.22
CA GLU A 52 -19.94 8.06 -32.67
C GLU A 52 -20.98 9.09 -33.19
N LYS A 53 -21.10 10.24 -32.51
CA LYS A 53 -21.98 11.33 -32.95
C LYS A 53 -21.54 11.95 -34.28
N LEU A 54 -20.24 12.18 -34.46
CA LEU A 54 -19.68 12.71 -35.72
C LEU A 54 -19.87 11.73 -36.88
N GLU A 55 -19.62 10.45 -36.65
CA GLU A 55 -19.86 9.37 -37.63
C GLU A 55 -21.34 9.30 -38.02
N LYS A 56 -22.25 9.38 -37.04
CA LYS A 56 -23.71 9.42 -37.27
C LYS A 56 -24.17 10.66 -38.05
N MET A 57 -23.46 11.78 -37.90
CA MET A 57 -23.72 13.01 -38.65
C MET A 57 -23.05 13.03 -40.04
N GLY A 58 -22.33 11.98 -40.43
CA GLY A 58 -21.60 11.92 -41.69
C GLY A 58 -20.39 12.86 -41.77
N VAL A 59 -19.92 13.38 -40.63
CA VAL A 59 -18.76 14.27 -40.56
C VAL A 59 -17.50 13.42 -40.40
N PRO A 60 -16.47 13.62 -41.24
CA PRO A 60 -15.19 12.92 -41.09
C PRO A 60 -14.56 13.20 -39.72
N VAL A 61 -14.25 12.12 -38.98
CA VAL A 61 -13.59 12.20 -37.67
C VAL A 61 -12.11 12.48 -37.86
N LEU A 62 -11.58 13.49 -37.17
CA LEU A 62 -10.16 13.84 -37.19
C LEU A 62 -9.29 12.69 -36.66
N ASP A 63 -8.19 12.40 -37.36
CA ASP A 63 -7.24 11.34 -36.97
C ASP A 63 -6.65 11.56 -35.57
N ALA A 64 -6.47 12.81 -35.16
CA ALA A 64 -6.03 13.17 -33.81
C ALA A 64 -6.99 12.65 -32.72
N LEU A 65 -8.31 12.72 -32.94
CA LEU A 65 -9.32 12.22 -32.00
C LEU A 65 -9.34 10.69 -31.94
N ARG A 66 -9.13 10.02 -33.07
CA ARG A 66 -8.99 8.55 -33.12
C ARG A 66 -7.72 8.09 -32.41
N GLY A 67 -6.60 8.78 -32.62
CA GLY A 67 -5.33 8.51 -31.96
C GLY A 67 -5.41 8.66 -30.44
N GLU A 68 -6.05 9.73 -29.97
CA GLU A 68 -6.24 9.99 -28.53
C GLU A 68 -7.10 8.90 -27.87
N LYS A 69 -8.20 8.47 -28.52
CA LYS A 69 -9.03 7.34 -28.04
C LYS A 69 -8.20 6.06 -27.88
N THR A 70 -7.40 5.71 -28.89
CA THR A 70 -6.57 4.50 -28.87
C THR A 70 -5.52 4.57 -27.76
N ARG A 71 -4.90 5.73 -27.55
CA ARG A 71 -3.92 5.93 -26.47
C ARG A 71 -4.55 5.73 -25.09
N LEU A 72 -5.66 6.41 -24.81
CA LEU A 72 -6.35 6.31 -23.52
C LEU A 72 -6.84 4.87 -23.24
N ALA A 73 -7.34 4.18 -24.27
CA ALA A 73 -7.75 2.78 -24.14
C ALA A 73 -6.58 1.84 -23.82
N ALA A 74 -5.41 2.07 -24.42
CA ALA A 74 -4.20 1.27 -24.14
C ALA A 74 -3.69 1.50 -22.69
N GLU A 75 -3.66 2.75 -22.23
CA GLU A 75 -3.26 3.09 -20.85
C GLU A 75 -4.19 2.45 -19.81
N LEU A 76 -5.51 2.55 -20.00
CA LEU A 76 -6.49 1.93 -19.10
C LEU A 76 -6.44 0.41 -19.13
N GLY A 77 -6.11 -0.19 -20.27
CA GLY A 77 -5.92 -1.65 -20.40
C GLY A 77 -4.75 -2.16 -19.58
N ILE A 78 -3.62 -1.44 -19.57
CA ILE A 78 -2.45 -1.77 -18.74
C ILE A 78 -2.82 -1.67 -17.25
N GLN A 79 -3.57 -0.64 -16.88
CA GLN A 79 -4.01 -0.45 -15.50
C GLN A 79 -4.95 -1.58 -15.04
N ALA A 80 -5.93 -1.94 -15.85
CA ALA A 80 -6.84 -3.05 -15.55
C ALA A 80 -6.09 -4.39 -15.42
N GLN A 81 -5.06 -4.62 -16.22
CA GLN A 81 -4.22 -5.82 -16.15
C GLN A 81 -3.42 -5.89 -14.85
N ALA A 82 -2.86 -4.77 -14.40
CA ALA A 82 -2.14 -4.70 -13.11
C ALA A 82 -3.09 -4.95 -11.92
N GLU A 83 -4.30 -4.38 -11.95
CA GLU A 83 -5.33 -4.63 -10.92
C GLU A 83 -5.72 -6.11 -10.88
N GLN A 84 -5.94 -6.73 -12.04
CA GLN A 84 -6.23 -8.15 -12.15
C GLN A 84 -5.09 -9.03 -11.61
N ALA A 85 -3.83 -8.66 -11.87
CA ALA A 85 -2.67 -9.39 -11.36
C ALA A 85 -2.58 -9.34 -9.83
N LEU A 86 -2.87 -8.19 -9.21
CA LEU A 86 -2.94 -8.07 -7.75
C LEU A 86 -4.07 -8.90 -7.15
N HIS A 87 -5.25 -8.89 -7.77
CA HIS A 87 -6.36 -9.74 -7.34
C HIS A 87 -6.00 -11.23 -7.37
N HIS A 88 -5.42 -11.68 -8.48
CA HIS A 88 -4.98 -13.06 -8.61
C HIS A 88 -3.95 -13.43 -7.54
N MET A 89 -2.95 -12.58 -7.30
CA MET A 89 -1.95 -12.81 -6.25
C MET A 89 -2.58 -12.88 -4.85
N ALA A 90 -3.58 -12.05 -4.57
CA ALA A 90 -4.28 -12.07 -3.29
C ALA A 90 -5.02 -13.38 -3.06
N ASP A 91 -5.67 -13.92 -4.09
CA ASP A 91 -6.39 -15.20 -4.02
C ASP A 91 -5.42 -16.37 -3.78
N GLU A 92 -4.27 -16.38 -4.47
CA GLU A 92 -3.22 -17.40 -4.28
C GLU A 92 -2.62 -17.35 -2.87
N LEU A 93 -2.37 -16.15 -2.34
CA LEU A 93 -1.86 -15.98 -0.97
C LEU A 93 -2.89 -16.44 0.08
N ASP A 94 -4.19 -16.22 -0.15
CA ASP A 94 -5.25 -16.71 0.75
C ASP A 94 -5.31 -18.25 0.78
N ALA A 95 -5.11 -18.89 -0.37
CA ALA A 95 -4.98 -20.35 -0.47
C ALA A 95 -3.76 -20.86 0.32
N ILE A 96 -2.60 -20.21 0.18
CA ILE A 96 -1.37 -20.56 0.92
C ILE A 96 -1.58 -20.40 2.43
N ILE A 97 -2.21 -19.30 2.87
CA ILE A 97 -2.53 -19.08 4.29
C ILE A 97 -3.46 -20.18 4.82
N THR A 98 -4.42 -20.63 4.01
CA THR A 98 -5.34 -21.71 4.37
C THR A 98 -4.59 -23.04 4.55
N ASP A 99 -3.67 -23.39 3.64
CA ASP A 99 -2.83 -24.59 3.76
C ASP A 99 -1.91 -24.51 4.99
N LEU A 100 -1.25 -23.37 5.21
CA LEU A 100 -0.40 -23.15 6.37
C LEU A 100 -1.15 -23.29 7.69
N ASN A 101 -2.36 -22.70 7.81
CA ASN A 101 -3.18 -22.83 9.01
C ASN A 101 -3.61 -24.27 9.28
N THR A 102 -3.89 -25.04 8.23
CA THR A 102 -4.22 -26.46 8.31
C THR A 102 -3.03 -27.26 8.85
N ARG A 103 -1.82 -27.03 8.31
CA ARG A 103 -0.58 -27.69 8.77
C ARG A 103 -0.19 -27.32 10.20
N LEU A 104 -0.46 -26.08 10.61
CA LEU A 104 -0.18 -25.61 11.96
C LEU A 104 -1.21 -26.09 13.00
N GLY A 105 -2.19 -26.91 12.62
CA GLY A 105 -3.25 -27.37 13.52
C GLY A 105 -4.11 -26.22 14.06
N ARG A 106 -4.10 -25.06 13.38
CA ARG A 106 -4.92 -23.88 13.71
C ARG A 106 -6.35 -24.02 13.18
N SER A 107 -6.74 -25.25 12.82
CA SER A 107 -7.96 -25.69 12.14
C SER A 107 -9.27 -25.41 12.90
N ASN A 108 -9.22 -24.73 14.03
CA ASN A 108 -10.39 -24.36 14.83
C ASN A 108 -10.88 -22.93 14.60
N PHE A 109 -10.47 -22.26 13.52
CA PHE A 109 -11.32 -21.22 12.97
C PHE A 109 -12.38 -21.93 12.11
N PRO A 110 -13.64 -22.08 12.57
CA PRO A 110 -14.70 -22.45 11.66
C PRO A 110 -14.61 -21.46 10.50
N GLN A 111 -14.59 -21.99 9.28
CA GLN A 111 -14.73 -21.25 8.04
C GLN A 111 -16.05 -20.50 8.16
N ALA A 112 -15.99 -19.30 8.74
CA ALA A 112 -17.15 -18.51 9.03
C ALA A 112 -17.63 -18.00 7.69
N ALA A 113 -18.63 -18.70 7.14
CA ALA A 113 -19.49 -18.27 6.06
C ALA A 113 -19.50 -16.75 5.99
N ASN A 114 -18.93 -16.20 4.91
CA ASN A 114 -18.92 -14.80 4.50
C ASN A 114 -19.58 -13.85 5.52
N LYS A 115 -18.92 -13.60 6.65
CA LYS A 115 -19.29 -12.45 7.47
C LYS A 115 -18.80 -11.24 6.69
N PRO A 116 -19.67 -10.28 6.34
CA PRO A 116 -19.27 -9.11 5.58
C PRO A 116 -18.08 -8.48 6.30
N ARG A 117 -16.95 -8.33 5.59
CA ARG A 117 -15.73 -7.65 6.10
C ARG A 117 -16.21 -6.43 6.87
N LYS A 118 -16.03 -6.45 8.20
CA LYS A 118 -16.52 -5.37 9.07
C LYS A 118 -15.93 -4.09 8.49
N LYS A 119 -16.79 -3.19 8.00
CA LYS A 119 -16.37 -1.94 7.33
C LYS A 119 -15.27 -1.31 8.18
N ARG A 120 -14.13 -0.97 7.55
CA ARG A 120 -13.04 -0.25 8.23
C ARG A 120 -13.66 0.86 9.05
N SER A 121 -13.26 0.96 10.33
CA SER A 121 -13.85 1.95 11.22
C SER A 121 -13.80 3.34 10.58
N ARG A 122 -14.98 3.97 10.50
CA ARG A 122 -15.17 5.33 9.99
C ARG A 122 -14.73 6.40 10.99
N SER A 123 -14.26 5.99 12.18
CA SER A 123 -13.73 6.91 13.17
C SER A 123 -12.56 7.72 12.58
N PRO A 124 -12.56 9.05 12.76
CA PRO A 124 -11.46 9.93 12.38
C PRO A 124 -10.13 9.45 12.98
N LYS A 125 -9.05 9.58 12.21
CA LYS A 125 -7.68 9.18 12.58
C LYS A 125 -6.73 10.34 12.32
N THR A 126 -5.65 10.40 13.08
CA THR A 126 -4.61 11.42 12.93
C THR A 126 -4.06 11.37 11.50
N ASN A 127 -4.00 12.52 10.85
CA ASN A 127 -3.50 12.64 9.47
C ASN A 127 -2.03 12.20 9.39
N LYS A 128 -1.65 11.54 8.29
CA LYS A 128 -0.28 11.13 7.99
C LYS A 128 0.75 12.27 8.14
N ASP A 129 0.41 13.49 7.73
CA ASP A 129 1.33 14.63 7.82
C ASP A 129 1.63 15.02 9.27
N VAL A 130 0.65 14.83 10.17
CA VAL A 130 0.84 15.04 11.61
C VAL A 130 1.74 13.93 12.15
N LEU A 131 1.49 12.66 11.80
CA LEU A 131 2.36 11.56 12.22
C LEU A 131 3.81 11.76 11.75
N ARG A 132 4.00 12.15 10.49
CA ARG A 132 5.31 12.47 9.91
C ARG A 132 6.06 13.52 10.73
N LYS A 133 5.41 14.66 11.02
CA LYS A 133 5.99 15.74 11.84
C LYS A 133 6.37 15.24 13.24
N ASN A 134 5.56 14.40 13.85
CA ASN A 134 5.86 13.85 15.18
C ASN A 134 6.99 12.80 15.13
N ILE A 135 7.14 12.02 14.05
CA ILE A 135 8.28 11.11 13.87
C ILE A 135 9.58 11.92 13.83
N VAL A 136 9.65 12.95 12.97
CA VAL A 136 10.84 13.82 12.87
C VAL A 136 11.14 14.47 14.21
N LYS A 137 10.11 15.05 14.87
CA LYS A 137 10.27 15.69 16.17
C LYS A 137 10.76 14.71 17.24
N ALA A 138 10.19 13.50 17.32
CA ALA A 138 10.61 12.47 18.25
C ALA A 138 12.07 12.05 18.02
N LEU A 139 12.48 11.85 16.76
CA LEU A 139 13.86 11.52 16.44
C LEU A 139 14.83 12.65 16.80
N ARG A 140 14.49 13.92 16.49
CA ARG A 140 15.30 15.08 16.92
C ARG A 140 15.46 15.15 18.43
N THR A 141 14.38 14.96 19.19
CA THR A 141 14.43 14.90 20.66
C THR A 141 15.34 13.78 21.16
N LEU A 142 15.41 12.66 20.43
CA LEU A 142 16.20 11.48 20.79
C LEU A 142 17.60 11.48 20.15
N GLY A 143 18.06 12.61 19.59
CA GLY A 143 19.43 12.74 19.04
C GLY A 143 19.58 12.27 17.59
N GLY A 144 18.52 12.34 16.79
CA GLY A 144 18.52 12.04 15.36
C GLY A 144 18.39 10.54 15.01
N ARG A 145 18.68 9.65 15.96
CA ARG A 145 18.59 8.20 15.82
C ARG A 145 18.13 7.54 17.10
N ALA A 146 17.11 6.68 17.02
CA ALA A 146 16.62 5.96 18.21
C ALA A 146 15.95 4.63 17.90
N LYS A 147 15.76 3.80 18.93
CA LYS A 147 15.00 2.55 18.81
C LYS A 147 13.53 2.87 18.52
N VAL A 148 12.88 2.04 17.71
CA VAL A 148 11.47 2.22 17.35
C VAL A 148 10.57 2.34 18.58
N ALA A 149 10.79 1.53 19.61
CA ALA A 149 10.02 1.59 20.84
C ALA A 149 10.11 2.96 21.53
N ASP A 150 11.30 3.56 21.56
CA ASP A 150 11.55 4.86 22.18
C ASP A 150 10.93 5.99 21.34
N VAL A 151 11.03 5.90 20.01
CA VAL A 151 10.39 6.86 19.09
C VAL A 151 8.87 6.82 19.23
N ILE A 152 8.27 5.64 19.22
CA ILE A 152 6.82 5.47 19.38
C ILE A 152 6.38 5.98 20.76
N LYS A 153 7.14 5.70 21.82
CA LYS A 153 6.85 6.24 23.17
C LYS A 153 6.86 7.76 23.19
N GLU A 154 7.88 8.38 22.61
CA GLU A 154 8.00 9.84 22.55
C GLU A 154 6.91 10.47 21.66
N MET A 155 6.57 9.85 20.53
CA MET A 155 5.42 10.25 19.72
C MET A 155 4.11 10.19 20.52
N GLY A 156 3.92 9.14 21.33
CA GLY A 156 2.76 9.02 22.20
C GLY A 156 2.62 10.21 23.16
N ARG A 157 3.73 10.67 23.72
CA ARG A 157 3.79 11.87 24.57
C ARG A 157 3.50 13.15 23.77
N GLN A 158 3.99 13.26 22.53
CA GLN A 158 3.77 14.45 21.69
C GLN A 158 2.34 14.56 21.14
N LEU A 159 1.70 13.41 20.94
CA LEU A 159 0.33 13.25 20.45
C LEU A 159 -0.68 13.12 21.60
N GLU A 160 -0.23 13.16 22.85
CA GLU A 160 -1.11 13.20 24.01
C GLU A 160 -2.11 14.35 23.85
N SER A 161 -3.40 14.04 24.05
CA SER A 161 -4.54 14.95 23.82
C SER A 161 -4.81 15.36 22.34
N LYS A 162 -4.05 14.84 21.36
CA LYS A 162 -4.27 15.08 19.91
C LYS A 162 -4.74 13.86 19.13
N LEU A 163 -4.61 12.66 19.72
CA LEU A 163 -5.09 11.43 19.11
C LEU A 163 -6.63 11.46 18.98
N LEU A 164 -7.12 11.04 17.82
CA LEU A 164 -8.54 10.96 17.52
C LEU A 164 -9.12 9.60 17.94
N PRO A 165 -10.45 9.46 18.06
CA PRO A 165 -11.05 8.20 18.51
C PRO A 165 -10.62 6.97 17.71
N GLY A 166 -10.39 7.11 16.40
CA GLY A 166 -9.94 6.01 15.54
C GLY A 166 -8.47 5.61 15.73
N ASP A 167 -7.66 6.46 16.36
CA ASP A 167 -6.24 6.18 16.65
C ASP A 167 -6.09 5.22 17.83
N MET A 168 -7.02 5.30 18.78
CA MET A 168 -7.06 4.49 20.01
C MET A 168 -7.68 3.10 19.79
N GLU A 169 -8.04 2.77 18.54
CA GLU A 169 -8.55 1.45 18.20
C GLU A 169 -7.44 0.40 18.26
N TRP A 170 -7.67 -0.63 19.08
CA TRP A 170 -6.74 -1.76 19.19
C TRP A 170 -6.83 -2.68 17.97
N ARG A 171 -5.69 -2.95 17.33
CA ARG A 171 -5.60 -3.89 16.20
C ARG A 171 -5.09 -5.24 16.69
N LYS A 172 -6.00 -6.22 16.77
CA LYS A 172 -5.65 -7.59 17.21
C LYS A 172 -4.63 -8.29 16.31
N SER A 173 -4.61 -7.98 15.01
CA SER A 173 -3.69 -8.61 14.05
C SER A 173 -2.24 -8.18 14.25
N THR A 174 -2.00 -6.94 14.67
CA THR A 174 -0.65 -6.38 14.86
C THR A 174 -0.27 -6.23 16.33
N GLY A 175 -1.22 -6.44 17.25
CA GLY A 175 -0.99 -6.33 18.69
C GLY A 175 -0.69 -4.91 19.17
N GLU A 176 -1.24 -3.89 18.51
CA GLU A 176 -0.95 -2.49 18.81
C GLU A 176 -2.13 -1.54 18.49
N TYR A 177 -2.04 -0.30 18.96
CA TYR A 177 -3.01 0.75 18.63
C TYR A 177 -2.87 1.21 17.18
N ALA A 178 -3.99 1.62 16.57
CA ALA A 178 -4.04 2.01 15.17
C ALA A 178 -3.03 3.11 14.80
N TRP A 179 -2.80 4.10 15.67
CA TRP A 179 -1.83 5.17 15.40
C TRP A 179 -0.37 4.69 15.39
N GLN A 180 -0.01 3.70 16.20
CA GLN A 180 1.34 3.13 16.25
C GLN A 180 1.63 2.40 14.95
N ASN A 181 0.68 1.59 14.49
CA ASN A 181 0.75 0.96 13.19
C ASN A 181 0.83 2.02 12.08
N ASN A 182 -0.02 3.05 12.11
CA ASN A 182 0.00 4.12 11.10
C ASN A 182 1.32 4.91 11.10
N ALA A 183 1.96 5.11 12.25
CA ALA A 183 3.26 5.75 12.36
C ALA A 183 4.38 4.90 11.72
N LYS A 184 4.33 3.57 11.86
CA LYS A 184 5.25 2.67 11.17
C LYS A 184 5.07 2.72 9.64
N TRP A 185 3.83 2.81 9.16
CA TRP A 185 3.54 3.04 7.74
C TRP A 185 4.07 4.39 7.26
N GLU A 186 3.92 5.43 8.07
CA GLU A 186 4.45 6.74 7.71
C GLU A 186 5.98 6.74 7.68
N ARG A 187 6.63 6.07 8.65
CA ARG A 187 8.08 5.86 8.62
C ARG A 187 8.52 5.16 7.33
N TYR A 188 7.81 4.14 6.87
CA TYR A 188 8.13 3.47 5.61
C TYR A 188 8.11 4.46 4.43
N ARG A 189 7.07 5.30 4.34
CA ARG A 189 7.01 6.36 3.31
C ARG A 189 8.17 7.35 3.42
N MET A 190 8.50 7.77 4.64
CA MET A 190 9.62 8.67 4.90
C MET A 190 10.99 8.08 4.52
N THR A 191 11.15 6.75 4.54
CA THR A 191 12.38 6.12 4.04
C THR A 191 12.46 6.10 2.52
N GLN A 192 11.32 6.07 1.82
CA GLN A 192 11.29 6.12 0.35
C GLN A 192 11.59 7.52 -0.19
N ASP A 193 11.12 8.56 0.51
CA ASP A 193 11.33 9.95 0.11
C ASP A 193 12.62 10.59 0.69
N GLY A 194 13.46 9.80 1.36
CA GLY A 194 14.76 10.23 1.88
C GLY A 194 14.73 11.05 3.17
N THR A 195 13.56 11.29 3.76
CA THR A 195 13.43 12.00 5.05
C THR A 195 14.00 11.18 6.20
N LEU A 196 13.90 9.86 6.12
CA LEU A 196 14.56 8.92 7.03
C LEU A 196 15.52 8.02 6.25
N ARG A 197 16.55 7.55 6.92
CA ARG A 197 17.53 6.62 6.34
C ARG A 197 16.92 5.24 6.10
N SER A 198 17.11 4.72 4.88
CA SER A 198 16.73 3.35 4.52
C SER A 198 17.71 2.30 5.04
N ASP A 199 18.97 2.68 5.26
CA ASP A 199 20.08 1.83 5.73
C ASP A 199 20.22 1.76 7.27
N SER A 200 19.23 2.27 8.02
CA SER A 200 19.21 2.16 9.48
C SER A 200 19.16 0.70 9.94
N PRO A 201 19.92 0.32 10.98
CA PRO A 201 19.85 -1.04 11.54
C PRO A 201 18.45 -1.42 12.00
N ARG A 202 18.15 -2.72 11.91
CA ARG A 202 16.84 -3.27 12.29
C ARG A 202 16.47 -2.83 13.72
N GLY A 203 15.27 -2.29 13.86
CA GLY A 203 14.76 -1.79 15.14
C GLY A 203 15.18 -0.35 15.50
N TYR A 204 15.88 0.34 14.60
CA TYR A 204 16.21 1.76 14.73
C TYR A 204 15.62 2.58 13.58
N TRP A 205 15.24 3.81 13.90
CA TRP A 205 14.88 4.84 12.92
C TRP A 205 15.89 5.99 13.05
N GLU A 206 16.23 6.60 11.92
CA GLU A 206 17.25 7.65 11.84
C GLU A 206 16.86 8.69 10.79
N LEU A 207 17.10 9.97 11.11
CA LEU A 207 16.87 11.09 10.20
C LEU A 207 17.81 11.03 9.00
N GLY A 208 17.30 11.39 7.82
CA GLY A 208 18.11 11.64 6.63
C GLY A 208 19.02 12.85 6.82
N GLU A 209 20.02 12.98 5.95
CA GLU A 209 21.07 14.01 6.05
C GLU A 209 20.53 15.46 6.00
N GLY A 210 19.36 15.68 5.40
CA GLY A 210 18.71 17.00 5.33
C GLY A 210 17.88 17.40 6.56
N GLU A 211 17.73 16.53 7.56
CA GLU A 211 16.82 16.75 8.71
C GLU A 211 17.54 16.80 10.07
N GLN A 212 18.87 16.71 10.10
CA GLN A 212 19.72 16.75 11.31
C GLN A 212 19.67 18.09 12.06
#